data_AF-A0A832C7Z7-F1
#
_entry.id   AF-A0A832C7Z7-F1
#
_cell.length_a   1.000
_cell.length_b   1.000
_cell.length_c   1.000
_cell.angle_alpha   90.00
_cell.angle_beta   90.00
_cell.angle_gamma   90.00
#
_symmetry.space_group_name_H-M   'P 1'
#
loop_
_entity.id
_entity.type
_entity.pdbx_description
1 polymer ?
#
loop_
_entity_poly.entity_id
_entity_poly.type
_entity_poly.pdbx_seq_one_letter_code
_entity_poly.pdbx_strand_id
1 'polypeptide(L)'
;MIQSQSQEGKAMSREEGMKRRKKYFIQRLFQTKFIILFLFLVILGSIISGGLLYKRTSVDLGNSYSEAHSKLKTTGELILPNVLLGNIVAIIIIGVATVALTVIISHRVAGPLYRFEKTTEQIAQGDLTIVTRLRQYDQVKSLADALSRMTMELREKILDIRKKSEELPLLLDEMKALSQKKTVSSEELTSIMNRLSRISSSLQQSLEHFKL
;
A
#
# COMPACT_ATOMS: atom_id res chain seq x y z
N MET A 1 -9.04 50.27 -18.78
CA MET A 1 -9.29 49.06 -19.60
C MET A 1 -8.35 47.88 -19.30
N ILE A 2 -7.18 48.08 -18.68
CA ILE A 2 -6.18 47.02 -18.42
C ILE A 2 -6.42 46.25 -17.10
N GLN A 3 -7.20 46.81 -16.16
CA GLN A 3 -7.49 46.16 -14.87
C GLN A 3 -8.64 45.12 -14.89
N SER A 4 -9.50 45.11 -15.91
CA SER A 4 -10.61 44.13 -15.99
C SER A 4 -10.14 42.75 -16.48
N GLN A 5 -9.17 42.70 -17.39
CA GLN A 5 -8.66 41.42 -17.95
C GLN A 5 -7.75 40.64 -16.99
N SER A 6 -7.14 41.31 -16.01
CA SER A 6 -6.33 40.63 -14.97
C SER A 6 -7.19 39.90 -13.93
N GLN A 7 -8.44 40.33 -13.74
CA GLN A 7 -9.37 39.69 -12.80
C GLN A 7 -10.10 38.50 -13.43
N GLU A 8 -10.43 38.55 -14.73
CA GLU A 8 -11.03 37.41 -15.45
C GLU A 8 -10.06 36.22 -15.59
N GLY A 9 -8.76 36.47 -15.83
CA GLY A 9 -7.75 35.41 -15.87
C GLY A 9 -7.52 34.73 -14.51
N LYS A 10 -7.63 35.49 -13.41
CA LYS A 10 -7.55 34.94 -12.04
C LYS A 10 -8.82 34.19 -11.63
N ALA A 11 -9.99 34.60 -12.13
CA ALA A 11 -11.25 33.89 -11.90
C ALA A 11 -11.28 32.54 -12.64
N MET A 12 -10.85 32.49 -13.91
CA MET A 12 -10.77 31.22 -14.66
C MET A 12 -9.72 30.25 -14.10
N SER A 13 -8.59 30.74 -13.54
CA SER A 13 -7.59 29.87 -12.92
C SER A 13 -8.01 29.27 -11.56
N ARG A 14 -9.10 29.77 -10.95
CA ARG A 14 -9.59 29.31 -9.64
C ARG A 14 -10.65 28.22 -9.72
N GLU A 15 -11.34 28.06 -10.86
CA GLU A 15 -12.37 27.02 -11.03
C GLU A 15 -11.83 25.64 -11.43
N GLU A 16 -10.58 25.54 -11.90
CA GLU A 16 -9.96 24.24 -12.21
C GLU A 16 -9.42 23.50 -10.97
N GLY A 17 -9.43 24.16 -9.80
CA GLY A 17 -9.04 23.58 -8.52
C GLY A 17 -10.19 22.81 -7.87
N MET A 18 -10.05 21.49 -7.80
CA MET A 18 -10.89 20.54 -7.02
C MET A 18 -12.03 19.83 -7.75
N LYS A 19 -11.74 19.15 -8.87
CA LYS A 19 -12.37 17.83 -9.07
C LYS A 19 -11.82 16.88 -8.00
N ARG A 20 -12.40 16.93 -6.79
CA ARG A 20 -12.13 15.96 -5.71
C ARG A 20 -12.32 14.57 -6.28
N ARG A 21 -11.23 13.80 -6.43
CA ARG A 21 -11.30 12.41 -6.90
C ARG A 21 -12.11 11.59 -5.89
N LYS A 22 -13.42 11.45 -6.10
CA LYS A 22 -14.33 10.66 -5.26
C LYS A 22 -14.11 9.16 -5.51
N LYS A 23 -12.94 8.64 -5.16
CA LYS A 23 -12.64 7.21 -5.22
C LYS A 23 -12.37 6.69 -3.81
N TYR A 24 -13.42 6.65 -2.99
CA TYR A 24 -13.38 6.20 -1.59
C TYR A 24 -12.90 4.75 -1.43
N PHE A 25 -13.09 3.92 -2.46
CA PHE A 25 -12.68 2.53 -2.45
C PHE A 25 -11.54 2.30 -3.45
N ILE A 26 -10.32 2.21 -2.93
CA ILE A 26 -9.12 1.91 -3.72
C ILE A 26 -9.02 0.40 -4.00
N GLN A 27 -9.56 -0.44 -3.09
CA GLN A 27 -9.66 -1.91 -3.25
C GLN A 27 -11.03 -2.43 -2.78
N ARG A 28 -12.07 -2.18 -3.59
CA ARG A 28 -13.49 -2.46 -3.26
C ARG A 28 -13.73 -3.86 -2.69
N LEU A 29 -13.15 -4.90 -3.28
CA LEU A 29 -13.40 -6.29 -2.89
C LEU A 29 -12.87 -6.65 -1.51
N PHE A 30 -11.77 -6.04 -1.06
CA PHE A 30 -11.27 -6.25 0.29
C PHE A 30 -12.19 -5.55 1.27
N GLN A 31 -12.33 -4.23 1.12
CA GLN A 31 -13.09 -3.39 2.03
C GLN A 31 -14.54 -3.85 2.18
N THR A 32 -15.22 -4.24 1.09
CA THR A 32 -16.59 -4.75 1.17
C THR A 32 -16.69 -6.08 1.91
N LYS A 33 -15.75 -7.02 1.71
CA LYS A 33 -15.73 -8.28 2.45
C LYS A 33 -15.59 -8.06 3.95
N PHE A 34 -14.75 -7.11 4.39
CA PHE A 34 -14.61 -6.78 5.81
C PHE A 34 -15.83 -6.08 6.37
N ILE A 35 -16.39 -5.10 5.65
CA ILE A 35 -17.60 -4.41 6.08
C ILE A 35 -18.75 -5.42 6.21
N ILE A 36 -18.93 -6.33 5.25
CA ILE A 36 -19.96 -7.37 5.30
C ILE A 36 -19.70 -8.32 6.47
N LEU A 37 -18.46 -8.78 6.66
CA LEU A 37 -18.11 -9.68 7.77
C LEU A 37 -18.32 -9.02 9.14
N PHE A 38 -17.98 -7.74 9.26
CA PHE A 38 -18.19 -6.95 10.47
C PHE A 38 -19.68 -6.75 10.75
N LEU A 39 -20.47 -6.38 9.74
CA LEU A 39 -21.92 -6.25 9.87
C LEU A 39 -22.57 -7.58 10.25
N PHE A 40 -22.15 -8.68 9.62
CA PHE A 40 -22.61 -10.03 9.96
C PHE A 40 -22.31 -10.35 11.43
N LEU A 41 -21.11 -10.03 11.91
CA LEU A 41 -20.71 -10.28 13.29
C LEU A 41 -21.54 -9.45 14.29
N VAL A 42 -21.82 -8.18 13.98
CA VAL A 42 -22.67 -7.31 14.80
C VAL A 42 -24.11 -7.83 14.86
N ILE A 43 -24.66 -8.28 13.72
CA ILE A 43 -26.00 -8.87 13.64
C ILE A 43 -26.06 -10.15 14.47
N LEU A 44 -25.08 -11.04 14.32
CA LEU A 44 -25.01 -12.31 15.05
C LEU A 44 -24.88 -12.08 16.56
N GLY A 45 -24.05 -11.13 16.99
CA GLY A 45 -23.95 -10.71 18.39
C GLY A 45 -25.26 -10.14 18.94
N SER A 46 -26.00 -9.38 18.12
CA SER A 46 -27.30 -8.82 18.49
C SER A 46 -28.36 -9.90 18.65
N ILE A 47 -28.37 -10.92 17.78
CA ILE A 47 -29.28 -12.08 17.87
C ILE A 47 -28.98 -12.89 19.14
N ILE A 48 -27.71 -13.16 19.44
CA ILE A 48 -27.32 -13.87 20.67
C ILE A 48 -27.75 -13.09 21.90
N SER A 49 -27.48 -11.77 21.94
CA SER A 49 -27.89 -10.89 23.03
C SER A 49 -29.40 -10.92 23.23
N GLY A 50 -30.17 -10.71 22.15
CA GLY A 50 -31.64 -10.74 22.18
C GLY A 50 -32.20 -12.09 22.65
N GLY A 51 -31.63 -13.20 22.19
CA GLY A 51 -32.02 -14.55 22.62
C GLY A 51 -31.74 -14.80 24.10
N LEU A 52 -30.58 -14.37 24.61
CA LEU A 52 -30.25 -14.44 26.03
C LEU A 52 -31.20 -13.60 26.90
N LEU A 53 -31.51 -12.38 26.45
CA LEU A 53 -32.48 -11.52 27.12
C LEU A 53 -33.88 -12.12 27.14
N TYR A 54 -34.34 -12.68 26.03
CA TYR A 54 -35.63 -13.35 25.95
C TYR A 54 -35.72 -14.52 26.92
N LYS A 55 -34.70 -15.39 26.93
CA LYS A 55 -34.66 -16.56 27.83
C LYS A 55 -34.59 -16.17 29.31
N ARG A 56 -33.76 -15.20 29.68
CA ARG A 56 -33.67 -14.73 31.08
C ARG A 56 -34.98 -14.08 31.53
N THR A 57 -35.51 -13.18 30.71
CA THR A 57 -36.76 -12.46 31.01
C THR A 57 -37.92 -13.43 31.15
N SER A 58 -38.05 -14.44 30.28
CA SER A 58 -39.16 -15.40 30.34
C SER A 58 -39.08 -16.32 31.56
N VAL A 59 -37.87 -16.73 31.99
CA VAL A 59 -37.67 -17.50 33.22
C VAL A 59 -37.99 -16.66 34.47
N ASP A 60 -37.50 -15.42 34.53
CA ASP A 60 -37.71 -14.56 35.70
C ASP A 60 -39.16 -14.07 35.83
N LEU A 61 -39.85 -13.81 34.71
CA LEU A 61 -41.29 -13.58 34.70
C LEU A 61 -42.05 -14.84 35.14
N GLY A 62 -41.72 -16.02 34.60
CA GLY A 62 -42.38 -17.28 34.97
C GLY A 62 -42.26 -17.62 36.46
N ASN A 63 -41.10 -17.36 37.06
CA ASN A 63 -40.86 -17.55 38.49
C ASN A 63 -41.61 -16.51 39.36
N SER A 64 -41.73 -15.26 38.89
CA SER A 64 -42.42 -14.19 39.64
C SER A 64 -43.94 -14.36 39.69
N TYR A 65 -44.56 -15.02 38.71
CA TYR A 65 -45.99 -15.35 38.75
C TYR A 65 -46.33 -16.44 39.78
N SER A 66 -45.39 -17.35 40.08
CA SER A 66 -45.59 -18.40 41.08
C SER A 66 -45.41 -17.93 42.53
N GLU A 67 -44.73 -16.79 42.75
CA GLU A 67 -44.49 -16.17 44.07
C GLU A 67 -45.38 -14.94 44.34
N ALA A 68 -46.48 -14.79 43.57
CA ALA A 68 -47.33 -13.61 43.54
C ALA A 68 -48.20 -13.36 44.80
N HIS A 69 -47.63 -13.42 45.99
CA HIS A 69 -48.25 -12.89 47.21
C HIS A 69 -47.42 -11.91 48.04
N SER A 70 -46.14 -11.65 47.73
CA SER A 70 -45.41 -10.63 48.50
C SER A 70 -44.10 -10.19 47.85
N LYS A 71 -44.19 -9.26 46.90
CA LYS A 71 -43.21 -8.19 46.59
C LYS A 71 -43.61 -7.51 45.28
N LEU A 72 -44.27 -6.35 45.39
CA LEU A 72 -44.41 -5.41 44.28
C LEU A 72 -43.02 -4.83 43.95
N LYS A 73 -42.17 -5.62 43.30
CA LYS A 73 -41.01 -5.08 42.59
C LYS A 73 -41.54 -4.51 41.28
N THR A 74 -41.34 -3.21 41.07
CA THR A 74 -41.65 -2.56 39.80
C THR A 74 -40.95 -3.33 38.68
N THR A 75 -41.66 -3.67 37.62
CA THR A 75 -41.18 -4.46 36.47
C THR A 75 -39.80 -4.01 35.94
N GLY A 76 -39.47 -2.72 36.10
CA GLY A 76 -38.14 -2.16 35.80
C GLY A 76 -36.99 -2.71 36.65
N GLU A 77 -37.17 -2.98 37.95
CA GLU A 77 -36.09 -3.45 38.84
C GLU A 77 -35.69 -4.91 38.56
N LEU A 78 -36.60 -5.71 38.01
CA LEU A 78 -36.34 -7.10 37.61
C LEU A 78 -35.71 -7.19 36.21
N ILE A 79 -36.08 -6.30 35.30
CA ILE A 79 -35.63 -6.34 33.91
C ILE A 79 -34.28 -5.64 33.73
N LEU A 80 -34.04 -4.51 34.41
CA LEU A 80 -32.85 -3.69 34.22
C LEU A 80 -31.51 -4.45 34.43
N PRO A 81 -31.27 -5.22 35.51
CA PRO A 81 -30.00 -5.91 35.71
C PRO A 81 -29.75 -7.01 34.66
N ASN A 82 -30.82 -7.67 34.21
CA ASN A 82 -30.74 -8.70 33.17
C ASN A 82 -30.42 -8.10 31.79
N VAL A 83 -31.04 -6.95 31.47
CA VAL A 83 -30.76 -6.18 30.26
C VAL A 83 -29.31 -5.68 30.26
N LEU A 84 -28.84 -5.13 31.38
CA LEU A 84 -27.45 -4.67 31.50
C LEU A 84 -26.46 -5.82 31.33
N LEU A 85 -26.68 -6.95 32.01
CA LEU A 85 -25.80 -8.10 31.92
C LEU A 85 -25.75 -8.71 30.51
N GLY A 86 -26.89 -8.82 29.82
CA GLY A 86 -26.96 -9.30 28.44
C GLY A 86 -26.21 -8.38 27.47
N ASN A 87 -26.36 -7.06 27.61
CA ASN A 87 -25.64 -6.09 26.79
C ASN A 87 -24.13 -6.11 27.06
N ILE A 88 -23.69 -6.24 28.31
CA ILE A 88 -22.27 -6.36 28.64
C ILE A 88 -21.65 -7.58 27.96
N VAL A 89 -22.31 -8.74 28.03
CA VAL A 89 -21.84 -9.97 27.35
C VAL A 89 -21.77 -9.75 25.84
N ALA A 90 -22.77 -9.12 25.23
CA ALA A 90 -22.78 -8.83 23.81
C ALA A 90 -21.65 -7.89 23.39
N ILE A 91 -21.41 -6.82 24.16
CA ILE A 91 -20.31 -5.87 23.95
C ILE A 91 -18.96 -6.59 24.04
N ILE A 92 -18.77 -7.47 25.02
CA ILE A 92 -17.52 -8.22 25.16
C ILE A 92 -17.29 -9.13 23.94
N ILE A 93 -18.30 -9.90 23.53
CA ILE A 93 -18.19 -10.82 22.38
C ILE A 93 -17.90 -10.05 21.09
N ILE A 94 -18.68 -8.99 20.80
CA ILE A 94 -18.49 -8.16 19.62
C ILE A 94 -17.15 -7.44 19.68
N GLY A 95 -16.75 -6.93 20.85
CA GLY A 95 -15.48 -6.26 21.08
C GLY A 95 -14.29 -7.17 20.81
N VAL A 96 -14.26 -8.37 21.38
CA VAL A 96 -13.20 -9.36 21.16
C VAL A 96 -13.10 -9.72 19.68
N ALA A 97 -14.23 -9.99 19.03
CA ALA A 97 -14.24 -10.31 17.61
C ALA A 97 -13.80 -9.14 16.72
N THR A 98 -14.15 -7.90 17.08
CA THR A 98 -13.71 -6.69 16.39
C THR A 98 -12.20 -6.48 16.52
N VAL A 99 -11.64 -6.71 17.71
CA VAL A 99 -10.19 -6.66 17.95
C VAL A 99 -9.50 -7.74 17.11
N ALA A 100 -9.99 -8.98 17.14
CA ALA A 100 -9.42 -10.08 16.35
C ALA A 100 -9.43 -9.76 14.84
N LEU A 101 -10.55 -9.25 14.32
CA LEU A 101 -10.66 -8.86 12.92
C LEU A 101 -9.68 -7.74 12.55
N THR A 102 -9.59 -6.71 13.40
CA THR A 102 -8.67 -5.59 13.21
C THR A 102 -7.21 -6.03 13.19
N VAL A 103 -6.80 -6.91 14.10
CA VAL A 103 -5.43 -7.46 14.15
C VAL A 103 -5.11 -8.25 12.88
N ILE A 104 -6.02 -9.10 12.40
CA ILE A 104 -5.83 -9.87 11.15
C ILE A 104 -5.65 -8.93 9.95
N ILE A 105 -6.48 -7.87 9.86
CA ILE A 105 -6.38 -6.87 8.80
C ILE A 105 -5.04 -6.14 8.88
N SER A 106 -4.68 -5.68 10.07
CA SER A 106 -3.45 -4.94 10.31
C SER A 106 -2.24 -5.75 9.83
N HIS A 107 -2.15 -7.03 10.18
CA HIS A 107 -1.06 -7.89 9.71
C HIS A 107 -0.99 -8.07 8.19
N ARG A 108 -2.14 -8.11 7.49
CA ARG A 108 -2.21 -8.25 6.02
C ARG A 108 -1.88 -6.97 5.25
N VAL A 109 -1.75 -5.84 5.95
CA VAL A 109 -1.44 -4.52 5.35
C VAL A 109 -0.12 -3.98 5.91
N ALA A 110 -0.02 -3.79 7.22
CA ALA A 110 1.15 -3.23 7.89
C ALA A 110 2.39 -4.10 7.75
N GLY A 111 2.25 -5.44 7.82
CA GLY A 111 3.37 -6.37 7.65
C GLY A 111 4.07 -6.22 6.28
N PRO A 112 3.31 -6.30 5.17
CA PRO A 112 3.82 -6.01 3.83
C PRO A 112 4.42 -4.61 3.67
N LEU A 113 3.81 -3.58 4.26
CA LEU A 113 4.32 -2.20 4.19
C LEU A 113 5.69 -2.08 4.87
N TYR A 114 5.86 -2.67 6.05
CA TYR A 114 7.15 -2.70 6.74
C TYR A 114 8.23 -3.43 5.91
N ARG A 115 7.85 -4.51 5.22
CA ARG A 115 8.77 -5.19 4.30
C ARG A 115 9.18 -4.30 3.12
N PHE A 116 8.25 -3.51 2.57
CA PHE A 116 8.58 -2.58 1.49
C PHE A 116 9.49 -1.44 1.92
N GLU A 117 9.33 -0.94 3.14
CA GLU A 117 10.25 0.03 3.73
C GLU A 117 11.69 -0.54 3.72
N LYS A 118 11.87 -1.76 4.22
CA LYS A 118 13.18 -2.43 4.20
C LYS A 118 13.71 -2.71 2.80
N THR A 119 12.87 -3.17 1.88
CA THR A 119 13.29 -3.34 0.49
C THR A 119 13.71 -2.02 -0.15
N THR A 120 13.00 -0.93 0.14
CA THR A 120 13.32 0.40 -0.41
C THR A 120 14.62 0.94 0.18
N GLU A 121 14.88 0.74 1.48
CA GLU A 121 16.17 1.06 2.11
C GLU A 121 17.33 0.34 1.41
N GLN A 122 17.17 -0.95 1.09
CA GLN A 122 18.21 -1.71 0.41
C GLN A 122 18.41 -1.25 -1.06
N ILE A 123 17.34 -0.94 -1.78
CA ILE A 123 17.42 -0.35 -3.13
C ILE A 123 18.17 0.99 -3.07
N ALA A 124 17.91 1.81 -2.05
CA ALA A 124 18.61 3.09 -1.85
C ALA A 124 20.11 2.89 -1.55
N GLN A 125 20.50 1.75 -0.97
CA GLN A 125 21.90 1.36 -0.76
C GLN A 125 22.54 0.76 -2.04
N GLY A 126 21.80 0.64 -3.14
CA GLY A 126 22.28 0.13 -4.42
C GLY A 126 22.07 -1.37 -4.65
N ASP A 127 21.39 -2.07 -3.74
CA ASP A 127 21.04 -3.49 -3.97
C ASP A 127 19.78 -3.61 -4.84
N LEU A 128 20.00 -3.81 -6.13
CA LEU A 128 18.94 -4.02 -7.12
C LEU A 128 18.67 -5.50 -7.41
N THR A 129 19.19 -6.43 -6.60
CA THR A 129 19.00 -7.88 -6.79
C THR A 129 17.76 -8.42 -6.07
N ILE A 130 17.11 -7.57 -5.27
CA ILE A 130 16.04 -7.96 -4.36
C ILE A 130 14.74 -8.23 -5.12
N VAL A 131 14.04 -9.30 -4.71
CA VAL A 131 12.75 -9.69 -5.28
C VAL A 131 11.64 -9.47 -4.26
N THR A 132 10.70 -8.58 -4.59
CA THR A 132 9.57 -8.29 -3.71
C THR A 132 8.46 -9.34 -3.91
N ARG A 133 8.39 -10.35 -3.03
CA ARG A 133 7.29 -11.33 -3.02
C ARG A 133 6.37 -11.15 -1.82
N LEU A 134 5.07 -10.99 -2.08
CA LEU A 134 4.01 -10.97 -1.08
C LEU A 134 3.37 -12.33 -0.86
N ARG A 135 2.72 -12.49 0.30
CA ARG A 135 1.90 -13.66 0.60
C ARG A 135 0.58 -13.59 -0.17
N GLN A 136 -0.07 -14.75 -0.35
CA GLN A 136 -1.30 -14.87 -1.13
C GLN A 136 -2.41 -13.91 -0.68
N TYR A 137 -2.50 -13.64 0.62
CA TYR A 137 -3.59 -12.85 1.24
C TYR A 137 -3.21 -11.40 1.57
N ASP A 138 -2.00 -10.96 1.20
CA ASP A 138 -1.59 -9.57 1.39
C ASP A 138 -2.34 -8.66 0.39
N GLN A 139 -2.67 -7.44 0.83
CA GLN A 139 -3.54 -6.54 0.05
C GLN A 139 -2.79 -5.59 -0.87
N VAL A 140 -1.52 -5.30 -0.58
CA VAL A 140 -0.71 -4.30 -1.29
C VAL A 140 0.03 -4.90 -2.49
N LYS A 141 -0.58 -5.86 -3.20
CA LYS A 141 0.03 -6.53 -4.36
C LYS A 141 0.40 -5.59 -5.49
N SER A 142 -0.49 -4.64 -5.80
CA SER A 142 -0.20 -3.62 -6.83
C SER A 142 1.03 -2.77 -6.49
N LEU A 143 1.29 -2.54 -5.20
CA LEU A 143 2.48 -1.83 -4.74
C LEU A 143 3.73 -2.73 -4.85
N ALA A 144 3.64 -4.01 -4.51
CA ALA A 144 4.73 -4.96 -4.75
C ALA A 144 5.09 -5.06 -6.24
N ASP A 145 4.08 -5.10 -7.13
CA ASP A 145 4.30 -5.16 -8.56
C ASP A 145 4.95 -3.86 -9.08
N ALA A 146 4.51 -2.71 -8.57
CA ALA A 146 5.12 -1.42 -8.91
C ALA A 146 6.57 -1.32 -8.41
N LEU A 147 6.85 -1.74 -7.18
CA LEU A 147 8.20 -1.76 -6.60
C LEU A 147 9.12 -2.73 -7.34
N SER A 148 8.60 -3.89 -7.73
CA SER A 148 9.35 -4.88 -8.52
C SER A 148 9.68 -4.36 -9.91
N ARG A 149 8.72 -3.73 -10.60
CA ARG A 149 8.97 -3.08 -11.89
C ARG A 149 10.00 -1.97 -11.77
N MET A 150 9.89 -1.11 -10.76
CA MET A 150 10.88 -0.05 -10.50
C MET A 150 12.29 -0.62 -10.32
N THR A 151 12.44 -1.64 -9.48
CA THR A 151 13.74 -2.27 -9.20
C THR A 151 14.33 -2.91 -10.47
N MET A 152 13.49 -3.59 -11.26
CA MET A 152 13.88 -4.21 -12.52
C MET A 152 14.35 -3.17 -13.54
N GLU A 153 13.58 -2.11 -13.77
CA GLU A 153 13.94 -1.03 -14.70
C GLU A 153 15.25 -0.36 -14.28
N LEU A 154 15.40 -0.01 -12.99
CA LEU A 154 16.66 0.55 -12.47
C LEU A 154 17.84 -0.40 -12.72
N ARG A 155 17.65 -1.70 -12.44
CA ARG A 155 18.69 -2.71 -12.66
C ARG A 155 19.12 -2.79 -14.12
N GLU A 156 18.17 -2.84 -15.05
CA GLU A 156 18.47 -2.90 -16.48
C GLU A 156 19.25 -1.67 -16.95
N LYS A 157 18.85 -0.46 -16.53
CA LYS A 157 19.59 0.77 -16.89
C LYS A 157 21.00 0.77 -16.31
N ILE A 158 21.17 0.38 -15.05
CA ILE A 158 22.49 0.32 -14.41
C ILE A 158 23.39 -0.73 -15.06
N LEU A 159 22.85 -1.89 -15.45
CA LEU A 159 23.60 -2.92 -16.18
C LEU A 159 24.04 -2.43 -17.56
N ASP A 160 23.18 -1.73 -18.29
CA ASP A 160 23.51 -1.14 -19.59
C ASP A 160 24.63 -0.10 -19.46
N ILE A 161 24.55 0.80 -18.46
CA ILE A 161 25.60 1.79 -18.17
C ILE A 161 26.91 1.08 -17.81
N ARG A 162 26.87 0.06 -16.94
CA ARG A 162 28.05 -0.70 -16.53
C ARG A 162 28.74 -1.36 -17.73
N LYS A 163 27.98 -2.06 -18.58
CA LYS A 163 28.51 -2.72 -19.77
C LYS A 163 29.21 -1.72 -20.71
N LYS A 164 28.58 -0.58 -20.99
CA LYS A 164 29.17 0.48 -21.82
C LYS A 164 30.41 1.10 -21.18
N SER A 165 30.43 1.23 -19.86
CA SER A 165 31.58 1.73 -19.11
C SER A 165 32.76 0.74 -19.09
N GLU A 166 32.50 -0.57 -19.13
CA GLU A 166 33.53 -1.62 -19.20
C GLU A 166 34.22 -1.68 -20.58
N GLU A 167 33.55 -1.20 -21.64
CA GLU A 167 34.13 -1.11 -22.99
C GLU A 167 35.10 0.07 -23.16
N LEU A 168 35.02 1.11 -22.30
CA LEU A 168 35.87 2.30 -22.38
C LEU A 168 37.36 2.03 -22.11
N PRO A 169 37.76 1.32 -21.04
CA PRO A 169 39.16 0.99 -20.80
C PRO A 169 39.81 0.22 -21.95
N LEU A 170 39.08 -0.72 -22.56
CA LEU A 170 39.58 -1.53 -23.68
C LEU A 170 39.94 -0.64 -24.88
N LEU A 171 39.09 0.34 -25.21
CA LEU A 171 39.37 1.31 -26.26
C LEU A 171 40.52 2.25 -25.91
N LEU A 172 40.62 2.67 -24.65
CA LEU A 172 41.72 3.53 -24.18
C LEU A 172 43.07 2.82 -24.27
N ASP A 173 43.11 1.53 -23.95
CA ASP A 173 44.33 0.73 -24.06
C ASP A 173 44.70 0.46 -25.53
N GLU A 174 43.71 0.19 -26.40
CA GLU A 174 43.92 0.10 -27.85
C GLU A 174 44.47 1.41 -28.43
N MET A 175 43.92 2.55 -28.01
CA MET A 175 44.38 3.89 -28.41
C MET A 175 45.80 4.17 -27.93
N LYS A 176 46.15 3.82 -26.68
CA LYS A 176 47.51 3.96 -26.15
C LYS A 176 48.50 3.08 -26.92
N ALA A 177 48.13 1.85 -27.23
CA ALA A 177 48.95 0.93 -28.01
C ALA A 177 49.22 1.47 -29.41
N LEU A 178 48.22 2.07 -30.07
CA LEU A 178 48.42 2.77 -31.35
C LEU A 178 49.35 3.97 -31.19
N SER A 179 49.17 4.80 -30.16
CA SER A 179 50.02 5.98 -29.95
C SER A 179 51.51 5.65 -29.72
N GLN A 180 51.83 4.42 -29.31
CA GLN A 180 53.21 3.95 -29.15
C GLN A 180 53.81 3.36 -30.44
N LYS A 181 53.00 3.09 -31.48
CA LYS A 181 53.52 2.65 -32.78
C LYS A 181 54.24 3.80 -33.49
N LYS A 182 55.39 3.49 -34.09
CA LYS A 182 56.25 4.44 -34.82
C LYS A 182 55.57 5.05 -36.07
N THR A 183 54.58 4.35 -36.62
CA THR A 183 53.73 4.77 -37.73
C THR A 183 52.30 4.33 -37.43
N VAL A 184 51.40 5.28 -37.21
CA VAL A 184 49.96 5.04 -36.97
C VAL A 184 49.20 5.33 -38.26
N SER A 185 48.37 4.40 -38.72
CA SER A 185 47.50 4.67 -39.86
C SER A 185 46.38 5.63 -39.46
N SER A 186 46.13 6.64 -40.29
CA SER A 186 44.99 7.56 -40.13
C SER A 186 43.65 6.80 -40.06
N GLU A 187 43.55 5.66 -40.75
CA GLU A 187 42.37 4.79 -40.75
C GLU A 187 42.14 4.10 -39.39
N GLU A 188 43.21 3.59 -38.77
CA GLU A 188 43.13 2.96 -37.44
C GLU A 188 42.69 3.98 -36.37
N LEU A 189 43.26 5.19 -36.42
CA LEU A 189 42.94 6.27 -35.50
C LEU A 189 41.49 6.75 -35.67
N THR A 190 41.04 6.88 -36.92
CA THR A 190 39.64 7.23 -37.25
C THR A 190 38.66 6.16 -36.78
N SER A 191 39.01 4.88 -36.91
CA SER A 191 38.19 3.76 -36.45
C SER A 191 37.99 3.78 -34.93
N ILE A 192 39.06 3.96 -34.15
CA ILE A 192 38.97 4.05 -32.69
C ILE A 192 38.15 5.27 -32.26
N MET A 193 38.38 6.44 -32.88
CA MET A 193 37.60 7.64 -32.57
C MET A 193 36.11 7.46 -32.84
N ASN A 194 35.75 6.79 -33.93
CA ASN A 194 34.36 6.47 -34.23
C ASN A 194 33.74 5.52 -33.17
N ARG A 195 34.48 4.50 -32.71
CA ARG A 195 34.02 3.59 -31.65
C ARG A 195 33.84 4.33 -30.32
N LEU A 196 34.80 5.18 -29.95
CA LEU A 196 34.75 6.00 -28.73
C LEU A 196 33.55 6.95 -28.75
N SER A 197 33.35 7.66 -29.87
CA SER A 197 32.22 8.57 -30.05
C SER A 197 30.86 7.86 -29.93
N ARG A 198 30.75 6.64 -30.49
CA ARG A 198 29.54 5.81 -30.34
C ARG A 198 29.24 5.44 -28.89
N ILE A 199 30.25 5.01 -28.12
CA ILE A 199 30.05 4.68 -26.70
C ILE A 199 29.69 5.91 -25.89
N SER A 200 30.40 7.03 -26.11
CA SER A 200 30.10 8.30 -25.44
C SER A 200 28.65 8.73 -25.68
N SER A 201 28.20 8.69 -26.94
CA SER A 201 26.83 9.03 -27.32
C SER A 201 25.82 8.07 -26.69
N SER A 202 26.12 6.78 -26.67
CA SER A 202 25.24 5.76 -26.10
C SER A 202 25.15 5.82 -24.56
N LEU A 203 26.23 6.21 -23.88
CA LEU A 203 26.23 6.48 -22.44
C LEU A 203 25.42 7.73 -22.13
N GLN A 204 25.63 8.81 -22.90
CA GLN A 204 24.86 10.04 -22.75
C GLN A 204 23.36 9.77 -22.91
N GLN A 205 22.96 9.00 -23.91
CA GLN A 205 21.57 8.59 -24.11
C GLN A 205 21.01 7.78 -22.92
N SER A 206 21.79 6.86 -22.34
CA SER A 206 21.36 6.10 -21.16
C SER A 206 21.17 6.99 -19.93
N LEU A 207 21.98 8.04 -19.80
CA LEU A 207 21.90 9.01 -18.70
C LEU A 207 20.74 9.99 -18.88
N GLU A 208 20.43 10.42 -20.10
CA GLU A 208 19.28 11.32 -20.39
C GLU A 208 17.92 10.72 -19.99
N HIS A 209 17.84 9.40 -19.85
CA HIS A 209 16.65 8.74 -19.33
C HIS A 209 16.34 9.13 -17.88
N PHE A 210 17.37 9.45 -17.09
CA PHE A 210 17.23 9.90 -15.72
C PHE A 210 17.07 11.41 -15.69
N LYS A 211 15.92 11.88 -15.20
CA LYS A 211 15.70 13.30 -14.91
C LYS A 211 16.43 13.66 -13.62
N LEU A 212 17.70 14.02 -13.75
CA LEU A 212 18.58 14.47 -12.67
C LEU A 212 18.63 16.00 -12.61
#